data_AF-A0A2U9CLX9-F1
#
_entry.id   AF-A0A2U9CLX9-F1
#
_cell.length_a   1.000
_cell.length_b   1.000
_cell.length_c   1.000
_cell.angle_alpha   90.00
_cell.angle_beta   90.00
_cell.angle_gamma   90.00
#
_symmetry.space_group_name_H-M   'P 1'
#
loop_
_entity.id
_entity.type
_entity.pdbx_description
1 polymer ?
#
loop_
_entity_poly.entity_id
_entity_poly.type
_entity_poly.pdbx_seq_one_letter_code
_entity_poly.pdbx_strand_id
1 'polypeptide(L)'
;MEEIDNKQSITDLESVLCSVFGVDLAEPKRGVLLELYVQTVLFCRERSFKKEQTSALLSIVKSIHEANIETPLDNIEQCFEYCKELILCHSVRRPPFSIDLFNSEEANCIFKYIHNSYMRHYKLYKYIFTPQVKLDLTLTYSRIPDHEDSSAPEETAQQNDEFPETHEHTSIIDREESALGPTADLKALIEKGVTEQMMHLSGQLDERMKEIADQHNSSLNSPQTNLKDKK
;
A
#
# COMPACT_ATOMS: atom_id res chain seq x y z
N MET A 1 19.57 28.39 -6.53
CA MET A 1 18.60 28.85 -5.49
C MET A 1 18.23 30.32 -5.63
N GLU A 2 19.17 31.22 -5.99
CA GLU A 2 18.86 32.65 -6.19
C GLU A 2 17.84 32.91 -7.30
N GLU A 3 17.87 32.11 -8.36
CA GLU A 3 16.89 32.18 -9.46
C GLU A 3 15.48 31.74 -9.03
N ILE A 4 15.38 30.78 -8.11
CA ILE A 4 14.10 30.30 -7.57
C ILE A 4 13.44 31.37 -6.68
N ASP A 5 14.24 32.15 -5.96
CA ASP A 5 13.74 33.17 -5.03
C ASP A 5 13.18 34.40 -5.78
N ASN A 6 13.81 34.78 -6.90
CA ASN A 6 13.42 35.97 -7.68
C ASN A 6 12.17 35.78 -8.56
N LYS A 7 11.79 34.55 -8.90
CA LYS A 7 10.70 34.30 -9.86
C LYS A 7 9.35 34.08 -9.18
N GLN A 8 8.43 35.02 -9.32
CA GLN A 8 7.09 34.93 -8.69
C GLN A 8 6.06 34.13 -9.53
N SER A 9 6.23 34.06 -10.85
CA SER A 9 5.30 33.34 -11.73
C SER A 9 5.50 31.82 -11.66
N ILE A 10 4.40 31.07 -11.69
CA ILE A 10 4.38 29.60 -11.58
C ILE A 10 5.10 28.96 -12.76
N THR A 11 4.80 29.36 -13.99
CA THR A 11 5.43 28.84 -15.22
C THR A 11 6.95 29.06 -15.24
N ASP A 12 7.36 30.20 -14.71
CA ASP A 12 8.75 30.56 -14.54
C ASP A 12 9.46 29.67 -13.53
N LEU A 13 8.78 29.37 -12.41
CA LEU A 13 9.28 28.49 -11.37
C LEU A 13 9.40 27.03 -11.85
N GLU A 14 8.40 26.54 -12.58
CA GLU A 14 8.43 25.22 -13.23
C GLU A 14 9.64 25.08 -14.16
N SER A 15 9.91 26.10 -14.99
CA SER A 15 11.06 26.08 -15.92
C SER A 15 12.40 25.99 -15.18
N VAL A 16 12.56 26.73 -14.09
CA VAL A 16 13.78 26.73 -13.27
C VAL A 16 13.92 25.41 -12.53
N LEU A 17 12.85 24.90 -11.91
CA LEU A 17 12.87 23.62 -11.20
C LEU A 17 13.16 22.45 -12.14
N CYS A 18 12.61 22.48 -13.36
CA CYS A 18 12.89 21.48 -14.39
C CYS A 18 14.39 21.46 -14.75
N SER A 19 14.99 22.63 -14.93
CA SER A 19 16.43 22.78 -15.20
C SER A 19 17.30 22.33 -14.02
N VAL A 20 16.97 22.77 -12.79
CA VAL A 20 17.76 22.51 -11.58
C VAL A 20 17.74 21.03 -11.19
N PHE A 21 16.58 20.38 -11.29
CA PHE A 21 16.43 18.96 -10.94
C PHE A 21 16.65 18.00 -12.11
N GLY A 22 16.88 18.52 -13.32
CA GLY A 22 17.12 17.70 -14.52
C GLY A 22 15.95 16.77 -14.81
N VAL A 23 14.71 17.27 -14.73
CA VAL A 23 13.49 16.45 -14.87
C VAL A 23 13.25 16.09 -16.33
N ASP A 24 13.85 15.01 -16.81
CA ASP A 24 13.59 14.44 -18.14
C ASP A 24 12.49 13.37 -18.06
N LEU A 25 11.24 13.83 -17.96
CA LEU A 25 10.06 12.96 -17.90
C LEU A 25 9.05 13.35 -18.97
N ALA A 26 8.34 12.34 -19.48
CA ALA A 26 7.17 12.54 -20.32
C ALA A 26 5.96 13.01 -19.49
N GLU A 27 5.05 13.74 -20.13
CA GLU A 27 3.74 14.03 -19.52
C GLU A 27 2.92 12.74 -19.36
N PRO A 28 2.12 12.59 -18.29
CA PRO A 28 1.81 13.57 -17.25
C PRO A 28 2.77 13.55 -16.05
N LYS A 29 3.78 12.67 -16.04
CA LYS A 29 4.68 12.49 -14.89
C LYS A 29 5.46 13.76 -14.56
N ARG A 30 5.92 14.45 -15.61
CA ARG A 30 6.63 15.72 -15.47
C ARG A 30 5.77 16.79 -14.78
N GLY A 31 4.55 17.03 -15.25
CA GLY A 31 3.65 18.01 -14.63
C GLY A 31 3.37 17.72 -13.15
N VAL A 32 3.10 16.46 -12.81
CA VAL A 32 2.84 16.06 -11.41
C VAL A 32 4.06 16.27 -10.51
N LEU A 33 5.27 15.96 -11.01
CA LEU A 33 6.50 16.14 -10.24
C LEU A 33 6.85 17.63 -10.07
N LEU A 34 6.69 18.43 -11.12
CA LEU A 34 6.92 19.87 -11.05
C LEU A 34 5.93 20.56 -10.13
N GLU A 35 4.64 20.17 -10.17
CA GLU A 35 3.62 20.67 -9.24
C GLU A 35 4.03 20.41 -7.78
N LEU A 36 4.50 19.21 -7.46
CA LEU A 36 5.00 18.88 -6.12
C LEU A 36 6.14 19.83 -5.67
N TYR A 37 7.09 20.11 -6.55
CA TYR A 37 8.20 21.01 -6.24
C TYR A 37 7.77 22.46 -6.15
N VAL A 38 6.90 22.93 -7.05
CA VAL A 38 6.33 24.28 -7.02
C VAL A 38 5.59 24.50 -5.69
N GLN A 39 4.71 23.58 -5.30
CA GLN A 39 3.98 23.67 -4.03
C GLN A 39 4.92 23.69 -2.83
N THR A 40 6.04 22.96 -2.90
CA THR A 40 7.06 22.97 -1.83
C THR A 40 7.72 24.35 -1.72
N VAL A 41 8.04 24.99 -2.84
CA VAL A 41 8.59 26.35 -2.86
C VAL A 41 7.58 27.37 -2.35
N LEU A 42 6.31 27.28 -2.77
CA LEU A 42 5.26 28.17 -2.30
C LEU A 42 5.08 28.07 -0.78
N PHE A 43 5.06 26.84 -0.24
CA PHE A 43 5.05 26.62 1.20
C PHE A 43 6.24 27.26 1.92
N CYS A 44 7.46 27.14 1.36
CA CYS A 44 8.65 27.78 1.93
C CYS A 44 8.52 29.31 1.96
N ARG A 45 7.94 29.91 0.91
CA ARG A 45 7.69 31.36 0.83
C ARG A 45 6.66 31.81 1.86
N GLU A 46 5.56 31.08 2.00
CA GLU A 46 4.53 31.36 3.03
C GLU A 46 5.11 31.32 4.45
N ARG A 47 6.06 30.41 4.69
CA ARG A 47 6.76 30.28 5.98
C ARG A 47 8.00 31.18 6.12
N SER A 48 8.31 31.99 5.11
CA SER A 48 9.48 32.88 5.07
C SER A 48 10.81 32.15 5.33
N PHE A 49 10.95 30.93 4.80
CA PHE A 49 12.18 30.16 4.93
C PHE A 49 13.34 30.78 4.14
N LYS A 50 14.55 30.60 4.67
CA LYS A 50 15.79 31.01 4.00
C LYS A 50 16.05 30.17 2.75
N LYS A 51 16.96 30.63 1.90
CA LYS A 51 17.35 29.94 0.67
C LYS A 51 17.89 28.54 0.95
N GLU A 52 18.71 28.40 1.98
CA GLU A 52 19.31 27.14 2.41
C GLU A 52 18.24 26.16 2.90
N GLN A 53 17.29 26.67 3.70
CA GLN A 53 16.15 25.90 4.22
C GLN A 53 15.24 25.41 3.08
N THR A 54 14.96 26.27 2.10
CA THR A 54 14.14 25.91 0.94
C THR A 54 14.83 24.86 0.07
N SER A 55 16.14 25.01 -0.17
CA SER A 55 16.95 24.03 -0.89
C SER A 55 16.97 22.68 -0.16
N ALA A 56 17.14 22.69 1.17
CA ALA A 56 17.11 21.50 1.99
C ALA A 56 15.74 20.82 1.92
N LEU A 57 14.65 21.57 2.07
CA LEU A 57 13.30 20.99 2.02
C LEU A 57 12.99 20.39 0.64
N LEU A 58 13.34 21.06 -0.45
CA LEU A 58 13.20 20.51 -1.79
C LEU A 58 13.99 19.20 -1.95
N SER A 59 15.21 19.14 -1.41
CA SER A 59 16.00 17.92 -1.41
C SER A 59 15.34 16.80 -0.61
N ILE A 60 14.80 17.10 0.58
CA ILE A 60 14.07 16.13 1.41
C ILE A 60 12.87 15.58 0.63
N VAL A 61 12.04 16.43 0.04
CA VAL A 61 10.87 16.02 -0.75
C VAL A 61 11.29 15.16 -1.95
N LYS A 62 12.38 15.52 -2.64
CA LYS A 62 12.95 14.71 -3.72
C LYS A 62 13.38 13.33 -3.24
N SER A 63 14.15 13.25 -2.16
CA SER A 63 14.63 11.97 -1.61
C SER A 63 13.49 11.08 -1.13
N ILE A 64 12.46 11.65 -0.48
CA ILE A 64 11.25 10.91 -0.11
C ILE A 64 10.53 10.39 -1.35
N HIS A 65 10.41 11.21 -2.39
CA HIS A 65 9.75 10.81 -3.63
C HIS A 65 10.50 9.66 -4.32
N GLU A 66 11.82 9.76 -4.43
CA GLU A 66 12.67 8.70 -4.99
C GLU A 66 12.54 7.39 -4.20
N ALA A 67 12.57 7.45 -2.86
CA ALA A 67 12.39 6.27 -2.00
C ALA A 67 11.00 5.63 -2.17
N ASN A 68 9.94 6.42 -2.35
CA ASN A 68 8.60 5.90 -2.55
C ASN A 68 8.48 5.11 -3.87
N ILE A 69 9.11 5.58 -4.94
CA ILE A 69 8.97 5.01 -6.29
C ILE A 69 10.00 3.92 -6.60
N GLU A 70 11.00 3.73 -5.73
CA GLU A 70 12.07 2.74 -5.90
C GLU A 70 11.56 1.30 -5.99
N THR A 71 10.44 1.00 -5.34
CA THR A 71 9.83 -0.33 -5.32
C THR A 71 8.34 -0.27 -5.65
N PRO A 72 7.78 -1.23 -6.40
CA PRO A 72 6.34 -1.33 -6.61
C PRO A 72 5.56 -1.77 -5.36
N LEU A 73 6.26 -2.31 -4.35
CA LEU A 73 5.63 -2.79 -3.12
C LEU A 73 5.25 -1.63 -2.19
N ASP A 74 4.24 -1.84 -1.35
CA ASP A 74 3.87 -0.86 -0.33
C ASP A 74 5.04 -0.62 0.63
N ASN A 75 5.52 0.62 0.69
CA ASN A 75 6.65 1.04 1.53
C ASN A 75 6.37 2.35 2.29
N ILE A 76 5.09 2.62 2.58
CA ILE A 76 4.66 3.86 3.24
C ILE A 76 5.32 4.06 4.61
N GLU A 77 5.46 3.00 5.40
CA GLU A 77 6.07 3.05 6.73
C GLU A 77 7.57 3.41 6.63
N GLN A 78 8.31 2.79 5.71
CA GLN A 78 9.72 3.12 5.51
C GLN A 78 9.89 4.56 5.00
N CYS A 79 9.04 5.02 4.09
CA CYS A 79 9.07 6.41 3.61
C CYS A 79 8.78 7.41 4.73
N PHE A 80 7.88 7.05 5.65
CA PHE A 80 7.54 7.88 6.80
C PHE A 80 8.68 7.95 7.82
N GLU A 81 9.32 6.81 8.14
CA GLU A 81 10.51 6.79 8.98
C GLU A 81 11.66 7.59 8.34
N TYR A 82 11.91 7.37 7.05
CA TYR A 82 12.95 8.10 6.32
C TYR A 82 12.71 9.61 6.30
N CYS A 83 11.45 10.04 6.13
CA CYS A 83 11.07 11.45 6.25
C CYS A 83 11.43 12.03 7.64
N LYS A 84 11.11 11.31 8.72
CA LYS A 84 11.45 11.74 10.08
C LYS A 84 12.96 11.85 10.29
N GLU A 85 13.71 10.86 9.81
CA GLU A 85 15.17 10.86 9.90
C GLU A 85 15.78 12.04 9.15
N LEU A 86 15.35 12.30 7.91
CA LEU A 86 15.82 13.42 7.11
C LEU A 86 15.57 14.77 7.81
N ILE A 87 14.34 14.99 8.30
CA ILE A 87 14.02 16.22 9.03
C ILE A 87 14.91 16.36 10.27
N LEU A 88 15.09 15.29 11.04
CA LEU A 88 15.93 15.31 12.24
C LEU A 88 17.40 15.63 11.92
N CYS A 89 17.93 15.10 10.82
CA CYS A 89 19.28 15.41 10.32
C CYS A 89 19.47 16.90 9.97
N HIS A 90 18.39 17.61 9.63
CA HIS A 90 18.42 19.04 9.33
C HIS A 90 17.91 19.93 10.49
N SER A 91 17.53 19.35 11.64
CA SER A 91 17.03 20.09 12.81
C SER A 91 17.89 19.96 14.06
N VAL A 92 18.89 19.07 14.07
CA VAL A 92 19.74 18.82 15.23
C VAL A 92 21.19 19.12 14.87
N ARG A 93 21.94 19.74 15.78
CA ARG A 93 23.37 20.05 15.58
C ARG A 93 24.27 18.91 16.06
N ARG A 94 24.66 17.99 15.16
CA ARG A 94 25.62 16.90 15.43
C ARG A 94 26.56 16.70 14.23
N PRO A 95 27.59 17.54 14.07
CA PRO A 95 28.64 17.30 13.06
C PRO A 95 29.31 15.93 13.29
N PRO A 96 29.64 15.16 12.24
CA PRO A 96 29.48 15.43 10.80
C PRO A 96 28.10 15.09 10.20
N PHE A 97 27.17 14.54 10.99
CA PHE A 97 25.95 13.87 10.49
C PHE A 97 24.74 14.79 10.35
N SER A 98 24.66 15.87 11.13
CA SER A 98 23.47 16.72 11.16
C SER A 98 23.79 18.20 11.32
N ILE A 99 22.96 19.04 10.71
CA ILE A 99 23.10 20.49 10.60
C ILE A 99 21.85 21.14 11.22
N ASP A 100 22.03 22.24 11.95
CA ASP A 100 20.96 23.00 12.60
C ASP A 100 20.34 24.01 11.61
N LEU A 101 19.60 23.50 10.63
CA LEU A 101 18.96 24.31 9.57
C LEU A 101 17.53 24.71 9.94
N PHE A 102 16.79 23.85 10.62
CA PHE A 102 15.41 24.08 11.02
C PHE A 102 15.27 24.07 12.54
N ASN A 103 14.57 25.06 13.08
CA ASN A 103 14.18 25.04 14.49
C ASN A 103 13.06 24.01 14.75
N SER A 104 12.76 23.73 16.02
CA SER A 104 11.75 22.74 16.41
C SER A 104 10.35 23.02 15.85
N GLU A 105 9.95 24.31 15.80
CA GLU A 105 8.65 24.72 15.28
C GLU A 105 8.57 24.55 13.76
N GLU A 106 9.61 24.98 13.05
CA GLU A 106 9.78 24.82 11.60
C GLU A 106 9.78 23.34 11.21
N ALA A 107 10.51 22.50 11.95
CA ALA A 107 10.56 21.05 11.73
C ALA A 107 9.17 20.41 11.84
N ASN A 108 8.39 20.79 12.86
CA ASN A 108 7.03 20.31 13.03
C ASN A 108 6.09 20.83 11.92
N CYS A 109 6.25 22.09 11.50
CA CYS A 109 5.51 22.65 10.37
C CYS A 109 5.83 21.92 9.06
N ILE A 110 7.10 21.63 8.79
CA ILE A 110 7.56 20.86 7.62
C ILE A 110 6.99 19.45 7.65
N PHE A 111 7.07 18.78 8.81
CA PHE A 111 6.55 17.43 8.96
C PHE A 111 5.05 17.37 8.68
N LYS A 112 4.27 18.30 9.23
CA LYS A 112 2.83 18.44 8.96
C LYS A 112 2.55 18.73 7.49
N TYR A 113 3.35 19.58 6.86
CA TYR A 113 3.24 19.87 5.44
C TYR A 113 3.44 18.60 4.61
N ILE A 114 4.59 17.92 4.74
CA ILE A 114 4.90 16.70 3.99
C ILE A 114 3.86 15.60 4.24
N HIS A 115 3.38 15.45 5.47
CA HIS A 115 2.35 14.47 5.78
C HIS A 115 1.05 14.74 5.00
N ASN A 116 0.62 16.00 4.93
CA ASN A 116 -0.63 16.37 4.28
C ASN A 116 -0.52 16.47 2.75
N SER A 117 0.59 17.00 2.23
CA SER A 117 0.79 17.24 0.79
C SER A 117 1.31 16.02 0.04
N TYR A 118 2.12 15.19 0.70
CA TYR A 118 2.77 14.04 0.07
C TYR A 118 2.26 12.71 0.61
N MET A 119 2.39 12.46 1.93
CA MET A 119 2.11 11.13 2.51
C MET A 119 0.64 10.72 2.39
N ARG A 120 -0.30 11.66 2.54
CA ARG A 120 -1.73 11.40 2.30
C ARG A 120 -2.00 10.93 0.87
N HIS A 121 -1.18 11.36 -0.08
CA HIS A 121 -1.29 11.06 -1.51
C HIS A 121 -0.26 10.03 -1.99
N TYR A 122 0.36 9.26 -1.08
CA TYR A 122 1.46 8.36 -1.42
C TYR A 122 1.09 7.37 -2.56
N LYS A 123 -0.13 6.83 -2.54
CA LYS A 123 -0.64 5.89 -3.56
C LYS A 123 -0.72 6.51 -4.95
N LEU A 124 -1.03 7.80 -5.05
CA LEU A 124 -1.11 8.53 -6.32
C LEU A 124 0.28 8.61 -6.97
N TYR A 125 1.27 9.07 -6.20
CA TYR A 125 2.65 9.12 -6.69
C TYR A 125 3.15 7.72 -7.04
N LYS A 126 2.85 6.72 -6.21
CA LYS A 126 3.24 5.35 -6.50
C LYS A 126 2.65 4.86 -7.82
N TYR A 127 1.36 5.08 -8.05
CA TYR A 127 0.69 4.68 -9.28
C TYR A 127 1.28 5.34 -10.55
N ILE A 128 1.59 6.63 -10.49
CA ILE A 128 2.06 7.38 -11.66
C ILE A 128 3.53 7.04 -12.00
N PHE A 129 4.38 6.89 -10.98
CA PHE A 129 5.82 6.86 -11.17
C PHE A 129 6.41 5.44 -11.16
N THR A 130 5.74 4.46 -10.54
CA THR A 130 6.23 3.07 -10.50
C THR A 130 6.15 2.42 -11.89
N PRO A 131 7.25 1.81 -12.39
CA PRO A 131 7.23 1.01 -13.62
C PRO A 131 6.31 -0.21 -13.46
N GLN A 132 5.42 -0.44 -14.43
CA GLN A 132 4.60 -1.66 -14.46
C GLN A 132 5.45 -2.84 -14.94
N VAL A 133 5.62 -3.86 -14.11
CA VAL A 133 6.25 -5.12 -14.50
C VAL A 133 5.16 -6.06 -15.01
N LYS A 134 5.23 -6.45 -16.29
CA LYS A 134 4.33 -7.45 -16.88
C LYS A 134 5.07 -8.77 -16.99
N LEU A 135 4.47 -9.83 -16.46
CA LEU A 135 4.97 -11.19 -16.62
C LEU A 135 4.21 -11.84 -17.78
N ASP A 136 4.92 -12.15 -18.86
CA ASP A 136 4.38 -12.91 -19.98
C ASP A 136 4.76 -14.39 -19.79
N LEU A 137 3.76 -15.23 -19.48
CA LEU A 137 3.95 -16.65 -19.22
C LEU A 137 3.46 -17.44 -20.42
N THR A 138 4.40 -18.06 -21.13
CA THR A 138 4.08 -19.11 -22.10
C THR A 138 4.21 -20.46 -21.40
N LEU A 139 3.08 -21.12 -21.14
CA LEU A 139 3.05 -22.46 -20.53
C LEU A 139 2.94 -23.51 -21.63
N THR A 140 3.96 -24.36 -21.75
CA THR A 140 3.89 -25.56 -22.58
C THR A 140 3.64 -26.76 -21.67
N TYR A 141 2.43 -27.32 -21.75
CA TYR A 141 2.11 -28.54 -21.02
C TYR A 141 2.76 -29.73 -21.73
N SER A 142 3.83 -30.27 -21.14
CA SER A 142 4.34 -31.57 -21.55
C SER A 142 3.31 -32.63 -21.14
N ARG A 143 2.62 -33.19 -22.14
CA ARG A 143 1.72 -34.34 -21.99
C ARG A 143 2.49 -35.42 -21.23
N ILE A 144 1.99 -35.80 -20.05
CA ILE A 144 2.43 -37.01 -19.37
C ILE A 144 2.20 -38.13 -20.38
N PRO A 145 3.21 -38.95 -20.73
CA PRO A 145 2.99 -40.05 -21.66
C PRO A 145 1.85 -40.88 -21.11
N ASP A 146 0.76 -40.94 -21.88
CA ASP A 146 -0.40 -41.76 -21.56
C ASP A 146 0.14 -43.15 -21.26
N HIS A 147 -0.12 -43.64 -20.04
CA HIS A 147 0.25 -45.00 -19.64
C HIS A 147 -0.33 -45.93 -20.72
N GLU A 148 0.54 -46.59 -21.49
CA GLU A 148 0.15 -47.60 -22.45
C GLU A 148 -0.43 -48.80 -21.69
N ASP A 149 -1.71 -48.73 -21.35
CA ASP A 149 -2.52 -49.90 -21.10
C ASP A 149 -3.37 -50.17 -22.34
N SER A 150 -2.70 -50.83 -23.29
CA SER A 150 -3.22 -51.88 -24.17
C SER A 150 -4.75 -51.91 -24.35
N SER A 151 -5.25 -51.33 -25.44
CA SER A 151 -6.43 -51.83 -26.13
C SER A 151 -6.33 -51.52 -27.61
N ALA A 152 -6.50 -52.58 -28.40
CA ALA A 152 -6.29 -52.69 -29.84
C ALA A 152 -7.26 -51.80 -30.68
N PRO A 153 -7.05 -51.66 -32.01
CA PRO A 153 -7.46 -50.52 -32.79
C PRO A 153 -8.90 -50.62 -33.30
N GLU A 154 -9.60 -49.49 -33.37
CA GLU A 154 -10.71 -49.29 -34.31
C GLU A 154 -10.42 -48.07 -35.19
N GLU A 155 -10.62 -48.29 -36.49
CA GLU A 155 -10.26 -47.41 -37.59
C GLU A 155 -11.16 -46.17 -37.69
N THR A 156 -10.51 -45.04 -37.97
CA THR A 156 -10.91 -43.87 -38.77
C THR A 156 -12.40 -43.55 -38.99
N ALA A 157 -12.78 -42.33 -38.60
CA ALA A 157 -13.55 -41.44 -39.48
C ALA A 157 -13.21 -39.98 -39.20
N GLN A 158 -12.54 -39.35 -40.18
CA GLN A 158 -12.35 -37.91 -40.28
C GLN A 158 -13.69 -37.23 -40.58
N GLN A 159 -13.98 -36.10 -39.94
CA GLN A 159 -14.79 -35.04 -40.54
C GLN A 159 -14.31 -33.68 -40.03
N ASN A 160 -13.91 -32.85 -41.00
CA ASN A 160 -13.68 -31.42 -40.86
C ASN A 160 -14.99 -30.71 -40.47
N ASP A 161 -14.92 -29.60 -39.75
CA ASP A 161 -15.24 -28.28 -40.32
C ASP A 161 -15.23 -27.15 -39.27
N GLU A 162 -14.55 -26.07 -39.66
CA GLU A 162 -14.91 -24.65 -39.51
C GLU A 162 -15.47 -24.07 -38.20
N PHE A 163 -14.70 -23.11 -37.64
CA PHE A 163 -15.24 -21.97 -36.88
C PHE A 163 -16.09 -21.09 -37.81
N PRO A 164 -17.15 -20.42 -37.31
CA PRO A 164 -16.95 -19.00 -36.97
C PRO A 164 -17.73 -18.47 -35.74
N GLU A 165 -17.24 -17.30 -35.34
CA GLU A 165 -17.64 -16.34 -34.32
C GLU A 165 -19.15 -16.05 -34.20
N THR A 166 -19.60 -15.55 -33.04
CA THR A 166 -20.21 -14.19 -32.88
C THR A 166 -21.09 -14.08 -31.62
N HIS A 167 -20.64 -13.22 -30.70
CA HIS A 167 -21.38 -12.26 -29.86
C HIS A 167 -22.48 -12.68 -28.85
N GLU A 168 -22.21 -12.19 -27.64
CA GLU A 168 -23.09 -11.33 -26.79
C GLU A 168 -24.07 -11.91 -25.77
N HIS A 169 -23.86 -11.37 -24.56
CA HIS A 169 -24.84 -10.87 -23.60
C HIS A 169 -25.71 -11.83 -22.75
N THR A 170 -25.36 -11.76 -21.45
CA THR A 170 -26.28 -11.43 -20.34
C THR A 170 -27.09 -12.57 -19.69
N SER A 171 -27.29 -12.35 -18.39
CA SER A 171 -28.30 -12.91 -17.47
C SER A 171 -28.05 -14.29 -16.88
N ILE A 172 -27.60 -14.23 -15.62
CA ILE A 172 -28.15 -14.93 -14.46
C ILE A 172 -29.50 -15.58 -14.76
N ILE A 173 -29.52 -16.91 -14.75
CA ILE A 173 -30.71 -17.72 -14.45
C ILE A 173 -30.23 -18.88 -13.57
N ASP A 174 -30.81 -18.94 -12.38
CA ASP A 174 -30.74 -20.08 -11.45
C ASP A 174 -30.98 -21.40 -12.20
N ARG A 175 -30.03 -22.32 -12.09
CA ARG A 175 -30.23 -23.70 -12.52
C ARG A 175 -29.90 -24.63 -11.37
N GLU A 176 -30.87 -24.76 -10.47
CA GLU A 176 -30.95 -25.92 -9.60
C GLU A 176 -31.43 -27.14 -10.39
N GLU A 177 -30.69 -28.23 -10.14
CA GLU A 177 -31.08 -29.63 -10.14
C GLU A 177 -31.54 -30.30 -11.45
N SER A 178 -30.62 -31.09 -12.00
CA SER A 178 -30.89 -32.52 -12.21
C SER A 178 -29.57 -33.27 -12.41
N ALA A 179 -29.05 -33.85 -11.33
CA ALA A 179 -28.17 -35.03 -11.36
C ALA A 179 -28.15 -35.65 -9.95
N LEU A 180 -29.06 -36.59 -9.72
CA LEU A 180 -29.00 -37.54 -8.61
C LEU A 180 -27.64 -38.25 -8.65
N GLY A 181 -26.80 -37.98 -7.65
CA GLY A 181 -25.49 -38.61 -7.50
C GLY A 181 -24.89 -38.39 -6.11
N PRO A 182 -23.82 -39.12 -5.76
CA PRO A 182 -23.23 -39.21 -4.40
C PRO A 182 -22.74 -37.88 -3.78
N THR A 183 -22.85 -36.78 -4.52
CA THR A 183 -22.35 -35.44 -4.15
C THR A 183 -23.32 -34.67 -3.26
N ALA A 184 -24.64 -34.94 -3.35
CA ALA A 184 -25.65 -34.29 -2.51
C ALA A 184 -25.54 -34.73 -1.04
N ASP A 185 -25.34 -36.03 -0.81
CA ASP A 185 -25.12 -36.59 0.53
C ASP A 185 -23.83 -36.06 1.16
N LEU A 186 -22.77 -35.89 0.36
CA LEU A 186 -21.50 -35.33 0.83
C LEU A 186 -21.63 -33.85 1.21
N LYS A 187 -22.38 -33.06 0.43
CA LYS A 187 -22.64 -31.65 0.73
C LYS A 187 -23.42 -31.50 2.04
N ALA A 188 -24.46 -32.31 2.23
CA ALA A 188 -25.25 -32.31 3.47
C ALA A 188 -24.40 -32.71 4.70
N LEU A 189 -23.49 -33.67 4.54
CA LEU A 189 -22.59 -34.09 5.61
C LEU A 189 -21.57 -32.99 5.98
N ILE A 190 -21.05 -32.27 4.99
CA ILE A 190 -20.13 -31.15 5.21
C ILE A 190 -20.86 -29.99 5.90
N GLU A 191 -22.05 -29.62 5.43
CA GLU A 191 -22.84 -28.53 6.01
C GLU A 191 -23.24 -28.82 7.46
N LYS A 192 -23.64 -30.07 7.74
CA LYS A 192 -23.88 -30.53 9.12
C LYS A 192 -22.62 -30.46 9.99
N GLY A 193 -21.47 -30.91 9.48
CA GLY A 193 -20.20 -30.84 10.23
C GLY A 193 -19.76 -29.40 10.54
N VAL A 194 -19.92 -28.50 9.57
CA VAL A 194 -19.58 -27.07 9.74
C VAL A 194 -20.50 -26.39 10.75
N THR A 195 -21.80 -26.67 10.69
CA THR A 195 -22.77 -26.09 11.65
C THR A 195 -22.54 -26.58 13.08
N GLU A 196 -22.25 -27.87 13.26
CA GLU A 196 -21.90 -28.43 14.58
C GLU A 196 -20.60 -27.81 15.14
N GLN A 197 -19.57 -27.64 14.32
CA GLN A 197 -18.32 -26.99 14.74
C GLN A 197 -18.52 -25.51 15.09
N MET A 198 -19.31 -24.78 14.30
CA MET A 198 -19.61 -23.37 14.55
C MET A 198 -20.38 -23.18 15.86
N MET A 199 -21.37 -24.05 16.12
CA MET A 199 -22.13 -24.01 17.38
C MET A 199 -21.24 -24.35 18.59
N HIS A 200 -20.36 -25.34 18.46
CA HIS A 200 -19.42 -25.71 19.52
C HIS A 200 -18.42 -24.58 19.83
N LEU A 201 -17.82 -23.97 18.81
CA LEU A 201 -16.88 -22.86 18.98
C LEU A 201 -17.54 -21.61 19.57
N SER A 202 -18.77 -21.29 19.13
CA SER A 202 -19.53 -20.18 19.70
C SER A 202 -19.79 -20.38 21.20
N GLY A 203 -20.20 -21.59 21.61
CA GLY A 203 -20.40 -21.91 23.02
C GLY A 203 -19.13 -21.79 23.86
N GLN A 204 -17.99 -22.27 23.35
CA GLN A 204 -16.70 -22.14 24.03
C GLN A 204 -16.25 -20.68 24.18
N LEU A 205 -16.49 -19.84 23.18
CA LEU A 205 -16.17 -18.41 23.24
C LEU A 205 -17.05 -17.67 24.25
N ASP A 206 -18.33 -18.00 24.32
CA ASP A 206 -19.26 -17.40 25.29
C ASP A 206 -18.91 -17.79 26.73
N GLU A 207 -18.54 -19.05 26.97
CA GLU A 207 -18.09 -19.52 28.28
C GLU A 207 -16.80 -18.81 28.69
N ARG A 208 -15.83 -18.66 27.77
CA ARG A 208 -14.60 -17.90 28.03
C ARG A 208 -14.85 -16.42 28.28
N MET A 209 -15.75 -15.79 27.55
CA MET A 209 -16.12 -14.39 27.80
C MET A 209 -16.76 -14.22 29.18
N LYS A 210 -17.58 -15.17 29.62
CA LYS A 210 -18.19 -15.17 30.94
C LYS A 210 -17.16 -15.37 32.05
N GLU A 211 -16.24 -16.32 31.91
CA GLU A 211 -15.14 -16.54 32.86
C GLU A 211 -14.26 -15.30 33.02
N ILE A 212 -13.92 -14.63 31.91
CA ILE A 212 -13.12 -13.40 31.92
C ILE A 212 -13.88 -12.27 32.63
N ALA A 213 -15.19 -12.12 32.35
CA ALA A 213 -16.02 -11.13 33.02
C ALA A 213 -16.12 -11.38 34.53
N ASP A 214 -16.26 -12.64 34.95
CA ASP A 214 -16.33 -13.03 36.36
C ASP A 214 -14.97 -12.88 37.08
N GLN A 215 -13.85 -13.17 36.41
CA GLN A 215 -12.50 -12.88 36.91
C GLN A 215 -12.24 -11.38 37.10
N HIS A 216 -12.74 -10.56 36.18
CA HIS A 216 -12.61 -9.11 36.27
C HIS A 216 -13.49 -8.53 37.40
N ASN A 217 -14.72 -9.02 37.56
CA ASN A 217 -15.62 -8.62 38.65
C ASN A 217 -15.13 -9.09 40.04
N SER A 218 -14.54 -10.28 40.14
CA SER A 218 -13.94 -10.76 41.40
C SER A 218 -12.67 -9.99 41.78
N SER A 219 -11.85 -9.58 40.81
CA SER A 219 -10.69 -8.69 41.05
C SER A 219 -11.10 -7.30 41.56
N LEU A 220 -12.18 -6.73 41.03
CA LEU A 220 -12.73 -5.43 41.45
C LEU A 220 -13.32 -5.45 42.87
N ASN A 221 -13.82 -6.60 43.33
CA ASN A 221 -14.45 -6.76 44.64
C ASN A 221 -13.48 -7.24 45.74
N SER A 222 -12.19 -7.41 45.44
CA SER A 222 -11.18 -7.70 46.46
C SER A 222 -10.78 -6.39 47.18
N PRO A 223 -11.02 -6.23 48.49
CA PRO A 223 -10.55 -5.05 49.21
C PRO A 223 -9.02 -5.08 49.28
N GLN A 224 -8.39 -4.01 48.79
CA GLN A 224 -6.97 -3.71 49.04
C GLN A 224 -6.71 -3.76 50.55
N THR A 225 -6.22 -4.88 51.04
CA THR A 225 -5.61 -4.98 52.37
C THR A 225 -4.11 -4.78 52.18
N ASN A 226 -3.64 -3.59 52.53
CA ASN A 226 -2.51 -3.33 53.42
C ASN A 226 -1.90 -1.96 53.13
N LEU A 227 -2.42 -0.95 53.82
CA LEU A 227 -1.66 0.23 54.18
C LEU A 227 -1.85 0.47 55.69
N LYS A 228 -0.71 0.34 56.40
CA LYS A 228 -0.40 0.80 57.77
C LYS A 228 -0.64 -0.16 58.93
N ASP A 229 0.47 -0.71 59.41
CA ASP A 229 0.87 -0.82 60.83
C ASP A 229 2.32 -1.38 60.82
N LYS A 230 3.32 -0.97 61.59
CA LYS A 230 3.49 0.02 62.65
C LYS A 230 4.98 -0.01 63.02
N LYS A 231 5.53 1.16 63.35
CA LYS A 231 6.65 1.38 64.29
C LYS A 231 8.09 1.06 63.85
#